data_AF-A0A1S7UAR2-F1
#
_entry.id   AF-A0A1S7UAR2-F1
#
_cell.length_a   1.000
_cell.length_b   1.000
_cell.length_c   1.000
_cell.angle_alpha   90.00
_cell.angle_beta   90.00
_cell.angle_gamma   90.00
#
_symmetry.space_group_name_H-M   'P 1'
#
loop_
_entity.id
_entity.type
_entity.pdbx_description
1 polymer ?
#
loop_
_entity_poly.entity_id
_entity_poly.type
_entity_poly.pdbx_seq_one_letter_code
_entity_poly.pdbx_strand_id
1 'polypeptide(L)'
;MQLVCQRKPRRVQSTNWPSYDLEWDLPSSVSAAQVLATYSSPNLLQKIDEKLDVQVVEHRGMYNLGEGVQECTKSAILAAIGSGGRNLCEIDVALTADGVPIVAHEFNLFRVAALGEDKPVREFHSHEVVGKDVIIREVENGRISESNYRVTDDAISTLEDILDTALAVNPHSTFILDGREYEAHLIVAWLSYKEEYFGKVALLFYTFKYHDGDQFVASVEGAEPNSGWRKNVYLMPMIFPQEMVRIAKDLGYTQLTTDEIFEAGKYWIDTVLTQDMNIFAVQTMLSHVSEDELDDDATEEELLAYRASEASTRLAFYIKRDPNVREARPHLKLSTGTRCYDFTAVRDGRRLEFHNDFFTGMESPRETDLRRYIRHRYGTPGVPLLRDLPDLVISDRSEDDMALLAWKRAGIVREVDWRTPHLDVYSSDDD
;
A
#
# COMPACT_ATOMS: atom_id res chain seq x y z
N MET A 1 -27.91 -2.12 9.65
CA MET A 1 -26.59 -2.72 9.32
C MET A 1 -25.59 -2.25 10.37
N GLN A 2 -24.74 -3.11 10.90
CA GLN A 2 -23.75 -2.72 11.91
C GLN A 2 -22.42 -2.43 11.21
N LEU A 3 -21.82 -1.29 11.55
CA LEU A 3 -20.53 -0.89 11.03
C LEU A 3 -19.42 -1.52 11.85
N VAL A 4 -18.45 -2.14 11.16
CA VAL A 4 -17.20 -2.62 11.72
C VAL A 4 -16.25 -1.42 11.78
N CYS A 5 -15.59 -1.27 12.92
CA CYS A 5 -14.59 -0.23 13.16
C CYS A 5 -13.69 -0.72 14.29
N GLN A 6 -12.59 -1.39 13.96
CA GLN A 6 -11.73 -2.00 14.98
C GLN A 6 -10.87 -0.95 15.70
N ARG A 7 -10.34 0.04 14.96
CA ARG A 7 -9.61 1.16 15.56
C ARG A 7 -10.61 2.22 16.02
N LYS A 8 -10.74 2.41 17.34
CA LYS A 8 -11.65 3.39 17.96
C LYS A 8 -10.91 4.71 18.20
N PRO A 9 -11.14 5.75 17.40
CA PRO A 9 -10.42 7.01 17.57
C PRO A 9 -10.85 7.72 18.87
N ARG A 10 -9.88 8.37 19.53
CA ARG A 10 -10.09 9.25 20.68
C ARG A 10 -9.20 10.48 20.59
N ARG A 11 -9.71 11.61 21.11
CA ARG A 11 -8.96 12.88 21.19
C ARG A 11 -7.84 12.78 22.22
N VAL A 12 -6.70 13.38 21.89
CA VAL A 12 -5.55 13.56 22.76
C VAL A 12 -5.30 15.05 22.90
N GLN A 13 -5.09 15.56 24.11
CA GLN A 13 -5.02 17.01 24.34
C GLN A 13 -3.76 17.68 23.78
N SER A 14 -2.69 16.92 23.55
CA SER A 14 -1.38 17.46 23.16
C SER A 14 -1.13 17.49 21.65
N THR A 15 -2.09 17.08 20.82
CA THR A 15 -1.94 16.97 19.37
C THR A 15 -3.31 17.03 18.69
N ASN A 16 -3.36 17.53 17.45
CA ASN A 16 -4.60 17.53 16.67
C ASN A 16 -4.88 16.16 16.04
N TRP A 17 -3.89 15.26 16.03
CA TRP A 17 -4.07 13.89 15.57
C TRP A 17 -4.85 13.05 16.58
N PRO A 18 -5.83 12.25 16.14
CA PRO A 18 -6.48 11.30 17.03
C PRO A 18 -5.50 10.19 17.39
N SER A 19 -5.64 9.68 18.61
CA SER A 19 -5.15 8.35 18.97
C SER A 19 -6.24 7.33 18.69
N TYR A 20 -5.93 6.04 18.69
CA TYR A 20 -6.93 4.99 18.70
C TYR A 20 -6.61 3.87 19.67
N ASP A 21 -7.66 3.22 20.15
CA ASP A 21 -7.59 1.94 20.84
C ASP A 21 -8.13 0.83 19.91
N LEU A 22 -7.53 -0.36 19.93
CA LEU A 22 -7.96 -1.49 19.10
C LEU A 22 -8.99 -2.34 19.84
N GLU A 23 -10.22 -2.37 19.33
CA GLU A 23 -11.32 -3.17 19.85
C GLU A 23 -11.86 -4.13 18.78
N TRP A 24 -11.71 -5.43 19.02
CA TRP A 24 -12.15 -6.45 18.07
C TRP A 24 -13.68 -6.68 18.12
N ASP A 25 -14.40 -6.28 17.06
CA ASP A 25 -15.82 -6.63 16.83
C ASP A 25 -15.89 -7.89 15.95
N LEU A 26 -15.93 -9.05 16.61
CA LEU A 26 -15.90 -10.37 15.99
C LEU A 26 -17.14 -11.21 16.34
N PRO A 27 -17.46 -12.24 15.53
CA PRO A 27 -18.45 -13.25 15.91
C PRO A 27 -18.13 -13.84 17.28
N SER A 28 -19.16 -14.14 18.09
CA SER A 28 -18.99 -14.56 19.50
C SER A 28 -18.16 -15.82 19.71
N SER A 29 -17.98 -16.66 18.68
CA SER A 29 -17.17 -17.88 18.72
C SER A 29 -15.76 -17.72 18.12
N VAL A 30 -15.37 -16.50 17.75
CA VAL A 30 -14.11 -16.21 17.04
C VAL A 30 -13.29 -15.23 17.88
N SER A 31 -12.03 -15.58 18.13
CA SER A 31 -11.06 -14.72 18.80
C SER A 31 -10.14 -13.99 17.82
N ALA A 32 -9.58 -12.86 18.23
CA ALA A 32 -8.60 -12.12 17.43
C ALA A 32 -7.39 -12.98 17.02
N ALA A 33 -6.89 -13.83 17.93
CA ALA A 33 -5.78 -14.74 17.63
C ALA A 33 -6.11 -15.73 16.50
N GLN A 34 -7.34 -16.25 16.44
CA GLN A 34 -7.78 -17.14 15.34
C GLN A 34 -7.89 -16.37 14.02
N VAL A 35 -8.38 -15.14 14.06
CA VAL A 35 -8.48 -14.26 12.89
C VAL A 35 -7.09 -13.97 12.32
N LEU A 36 -6.15 -13.54 13.17
CA LEU A 36 -4.75 -13.28 12.79
C LEU A 36 -4.09 -14.54 12.21
N ALA A 37 -4.26 -15.70 12.84
CA ALA A 37 -3.70 -16.96 12.34
C ALA A 37 -4.27 -17.40 10.98
N THR A 38 -5.50 -16.99 10.65
CA THR A 38 -6.17 -17.34 9.39
C THR A 38 -5.75 -16.39 8.26
N TYR A 39 -5.68 -15.09 8.56
CA TYR A 39 -5.53 -14.04 7.54
C TYR A 39 -4.14 -13.37 7.55
N SER A 40 -3.22 -13.80 8.39
CA SER A 40 -1.83 -13.32 8.42
C SER A 40 -0.87 -14.50 8.59
N SER A 41 -0.72 -15.30 7.54
CA SER A 41 0.02 -16.56 7.58
C SER A 41 1.52 -16.35 7.78
N PRO A 42 2.18 -17.14 8.67
CA PRO A 42 3.62 -17.12 8.80
C PRO A 42 4.31 -17.71 7.57
N ASN A 43 5.46 -17.14 7.20
CA ASN A 43 6.33 -17.53 6.08
C ASN A 43 5.57 -17.62 4.73
N LEU A 44 4.82 -16.57 4.38
CA LEU A 44 3.91 -16.59 3.23
C LEU A 44 4.61 -16.95 1.92
N LEU A 45 5.81 -16.43 1.67
CA LEU A 45 6.56 -16.68 0.43
C LEU A 45 7.04 -18.14 0.30
N GLN A 46 7.07 -18.89 1.39
CA GLN A 46 7.40 -20.32 1.42
C GLN A 46 6.15 -21.20 1.25
N LYS A 47 4.96 -20.61 1.21
CA LYS A 47 3.65 -21.28 1.11
C LYS A 47 2.87 -20.86 -0.13
N ILE A 48 3.57 -20.37 -1.16
CA ILE A 48 2.93 -19.84 -2.37
C ILE A 48 2.10 -20.90 -3.11
N ASP A 49 2.46 -22.17 -2.98
CA ASP A 49 1.76 -23.31 -3.57
C ASP A 49 0.57 -23.79 -2.76
N GLU A 50 0.45 -23.36 -1.50
CA GLU A 50 -0.67 -23.69 -0.64
C GLU A 50 -1.95 -22.92 -1.01
N LYS A 51 -3.09 -23.55 -0.74
CA LYS A 51 -4.41 -22.92 -0.83
C LYS A 51 -4.74 -22.29 0.53
N LEU A 52 -4.37 -21.03 0.68
CA LEU A 52 -4.68 -20.22 1.85
C LEU A 52 -6.00 -19.47 1.68
N ASP A 53 -6.60 -19.04 2.80
CA ASP A 53 -7.60 -17.97 2.79
C ASP A 53 -6.93 -16.66 2.30
N VAL A 54 -7.72 -15.61 2.04
CA VAL A 54 -7.14 -14.29 1.70
C VAL A 54 -6.19 -13.83 2.80
N GLN A 55 -5.06 -13.25 2.42
CA GLN A 55 -4.03 -12.79 3.35
C GLN A 55 -4.06 -11.27 3.42
N VAL A 56 -4.16 -10.73 4.63
CA VAL A 56 -4.20 -9.28 4.87
C VAL A 56 -2.85 -8.84 5.42
N VAL A 57 -2.25 -7.89 4.72
CA VAL A 57 -0.92 -7.34 4.98
C VAL A 57 -1.09 -5.99 5.68
N GLU A 58 -0.42 -5.79 6.82
CA GLU A 58 -0.41 -4.48 7.47
C GLU A 58 0.38 -3.50 6.62
N HIS A 59 -0.26 -2.43 6.20
CA HIS A 59 0.40 -1.39 5.42
C HIS A 59 1.19 -0.47 6.36
N ARG A 60 2.51 -0.34 6.15
CA ARG A 60 3.41 0.57 6.90
C ARG A 60 3.54 0.34 8.40
N GLY A 61 3.07 -0.81 8.88
CA GLY A 61 3.00 -1.11 10.31
C GLY A 61 1.80 -0.45 11.01
N MET A 62 1.67 -0.73 12.31
CA MET A 62 0.57 -0.21 13.12
C MET A 62 0.95 1.15 13.72
N TYR A 63 0.84 2.19 12.90
CA TYR A 63 1.11 3.57 13.32
C TYR A 63 -0.06 4.20 14.07
N ASN A 64 0.23 5.12 14.99
CA ASN A 64 -0.74 5.85 15.79
C ASN A 64 -0.18 7.26 16.05
N LEU A 65 -0.57 8.21 15.20
CA LEU A 65 -0.04 9.57 15.23
C LEU A 65 -0.36 10.31 16.54
N GLY A 66 -1.54 10.05 17.14
CA GLY A 66 -1.92 10.61 18.44
C GLY A 66 -1.03 10.15 19.60
N GLU A 67 -0.54 8.91 19.56
CA GLU A 67 0.38 8.37 20.59
C GLU A 67 1.85 8.62 20.28
N GLY A 68 2.20 8.95 19.03
CA GLY A 68 3.58 9.29 18.65
C GLY A 68 4.28 8.23 17.83
N VAL A 69 3.52 7.31 17.27
CA VAL A 69 4.04 6.26 16.42
C VAL A 69 3.75 6.67 14.98
N GLN A 70 4.79 7.03 14.23
CA GLN A 70 4.72 7.40 12.83
C GLN A 70 4.70 6.15 11.93
N GLU A 71 4.07 6.22 10.75
CA GLU A 71 4.09 5.15 9.76
C GLU A 71 5.52 4.84 9.29
N CYS A 72 5.77 3.60 8.86
CA CYS A 72 7.08 3.23 8.30
C CYS A 72 8.25 3.50 9.30
N THR A 73 8.00 3.31 10.59
CA THR A 73 9.01 3.40 11.66
C THR A 73 9.23 2.05 12.34
N LYS A 74 10.35 1.92 13.05
CA LYS A 74 10.66 0.74 13.85
C LYS A 74 9.53 0.42 14.84
N SER A 75 9.02 1.44 15.53
CA SER A 75 7.92 1.28 16.48
C SER A 75 6.63 0.80 15.81
N ALA A 76 6.23 1.37 14.65
CA ALA A 76 5.03 0.92 13.92
C ALA A 76 5.15 -0.53 13.43
N ILE A 77 6.31 -0.90 12.89
CA ILE A 77 6.57 -2.25 12.38
C ILE A 77 6.55 -3.26 13.53
N LEU A 78 7.25 -2.98 14.64
CA LEU A 78 7.25 -3.86 15.82
C LEU A 78 5.89 -3.96 16.49
N ALA A 79 5.09 -2.89 16.48
CA ALA A 79 3.71 -2.93 16.94
C ALA A 79 2.86 -3.89 16.10
N ALA A 80 3.08 -3.96 14.78
CA ALA A 80 2.37 -4.87 13.89
C ALA A 80 2.78 -6.34 14.07
N ILE A 81 4.07 -6.64 13.93
CA ILE A 81 4.58 -8.03 13.83
C ILE A 81 4.99 -8.64 15.18
N GLY A 82 5.30 -7.80 16.16
CA GLY A 82 5.70 -8.20 17.50
C GLY A 82 4.48 -8.35 18.39
N SER A 83 4.12 -7.30 19.12
CA SER A 83 2.96 -7.32 20.03
C SER A 83 1.63 -7.53 19.30
N GLY A 84 1.51 -7.07 18.05
CA GLY A 84 0.31 -7.20 17.24
C GLY A 84 0.06 -8.59 16.68
N GLY A 85 1.03 -9.50 16.78
CA GLY A 85 0.88 -10.92 16.41
C GLY A 85 0.65 -11.18 14.91
N ARG A 86 0.88 -10.19 14.04
CA ARG A 86 0.81 -10.36 12.58
C ARG A 86 2.09 -10.98 12.05
N ASN A 87 1.97 -11.60 10.89
CA ASN A 87 3.13 -12.12 10.15
C ASN A 87 3.38 -11.36 8.85
N LEU A 88 2.49 -10.45 8.42
CA LEU A 88 2.58 -9.79 7.12
C LEU A 88 2.60 -8.28 7.29
N CYS A 89 3.63 -7.63 6.76
CA CYS A 89 3.76 -6.18 6.78
C CYS A 89 4.29 -5.68 5.44
N GLU A 90 3.75 -4.58 4.95
CA GLU A 90 4.30 -3.80 3.87
C GLU A 90 5.14 -2.65 4.48
N ILE A 91 6.21 -2.25 3.79
CA ILE A 91 7.08 -1.13 4.16
C ILE A 91 7.52 -0.38 2.91
N ASP A 92 7.34 0.95 2.87
CA ASP A 92 7.85 1.76 1.77
C ASP A 92 9.37 1.94 1.84
N VAL A 93 10.03 1.82 0.69
CA VAL A 93 11.50 1.90 0.59
C VAL A 93 11.92 3.00 -0.37
N ALA A 94 12.97 3.70 0.02
CA ALA A 94 13.59 4.78 -0.72
C ALA A 94 15.11 4.62 -0.80
N LEU A 95 15.73 5.01 -1.91
CA LEU A 95 17.20 5.04 -2.02
C LEU A 95 17.74 6.44 -1.81
N THR A 96 18.73 6.55 -0.92
CA THR A 96 19.56 7.76 -0.75
C THR A 96 20.50 7.95 -1.96
N ALA A 97 21.14 9.11 -2.10
CA ALA A 97 22.08 9.46 -3.16
C ALA A 97 23.24 8.46 -3.33
N ASP A 98 23.72 7.88 -2.23
CA ASP A 98 24.75 6.85 -2.14
C ASP A 98 24.21 5.41 -2.26
N GLY A 99 22.92 5.23 -2.60
CA GLY A 99 22.32 3.93 -2.89
C GLY A 99 21.98 3.10 -1.66
N VAL A 100 21.88 3.72 -0.48
CA VAL A 100 21.47 3.03 0.76
C VAL A 100 19.95 3.03 0.84
N PRO A 101 19.30 1.86 0.97
CA PRO A 101 17.86 1.81 1.20
C PRO A 101 17.51 2.26 2.62
N ILE A 102 16.60 3.23 2.70
CA ILE A 102 15.97 3.70 3.93
C ILE A 102 14.47 3.45 3.87
N VAL A 103 13.83 3.43 5.03
CA VAL A 103 12.38 3.30 5.12
C VAL A 103 11.75 4.70 5.09
N ALA A 104 10.98 4.99 4.04
CA ALA A 104 10.30 6.27 3.86
C ALA A 104 9.24 6.19 2.76
N HIS A 105 8.02 6.65 3.07
CA HIS A 105 6.92 6.68 2.12
C HIS A 105 7.08 7.75 1.03
N GLU A 106 7.03 9.04 1.39
CA GLU A 106 7.02 10.14 0.41
C GLU A 106 8.37 10.32 -0.29
N PHE A 107 8.36 10.85 -1.52
CA PHE A 107 9.60 11.08 -2.27
C PHE A 107 10.54 12.05 -1.58
N ASN A 108 10.02 12.92 -0.72
CA ASN A 108 10.76 13.76 0.21
C ASN A 108 10.55 13.31 1.67
N LEU A 109 11.35 13.87 2.58
CA LEU A 109 11.25 13.54 4.02
C LEU A 109 10.53 14.61 4.84
N PHE A 110 9.95 15.63 4.18
CA PHE A 110 9.38 16.80 4.85
C PHE A 110 8.44 16.41 6.01
N ARG A 111 7.47 15.52 5.77
CA ARG A 111 6.46 15.13 6.77
C ARG A 111 7.04 14.37 7.97
N VAL A 112 8.13 13.64 7.76
CA VAL A 112 8.68 12.68 8.73
C VAL A 112 10.01 13.12 9.34
N ALA A 113 10.64 14.19 8.85
CA ALA A 113 11.86 14.74 9.41
C ALA A 113 11.94 16.27 9.28
N ALA A 114 12.46 16.93 10.32
CA ALA A 114 12.79 18.36 10.30
C ALA A 114 14.20 18.58 9.71
N LEU A 115 14.32 18.47 8.40
CA LEU A 115 15.57 18.72 7.67
C LEU A 115 15.68 20.19 7.26
N GLY A 116 16.91 20.69 7.13
CA GLY A 116 17.18 22.07 6.70
C GLY A 116 16.95 22.32 5.20
N GLU A 117 16.69 21.26 4.43
CA GLU A 117 16.44 21.29 2.99
C GLU A 117 15.21 20.42 2.68
N ASP A 118 14.33 20.90 1.82
CA ASP A 118 13.22 20.12 1.26
C ASP A 118 13.59 19.68 -0.16
N LYS A 119 14.05 18.44 -0.28
CA LYS A 119 14.44 17.81 -1.54
C LYS A 119 14.13 16.30 -1.53
N PRO A 120 14.08 15.64 -2.69
CA PRO A 120 13.86 14.21 -2.76
C PRO A 120 14.90 13.40 -1.96
N VAL A 121 14.50 12.25 -1.41
CA VAL A 121 15.37 11.31 -0.67
C VAL A 121 16.62 10.95 -1.49
N ARG A 122 16.47 10.79 -2.81
CA ARG A 122 17.56 10.44 -3.73
C ARG A 122 18.65 11.51 -3.84
N GLU A 123 18.41 12.71 -3.33
CA GLU A 123 19.38 13.81 -3.29
C GLU A 123 20.09 13.96 -1.93
N PHE A 124 19.69 13.20 -0.91
CA PHE A 124 20.39 13.11 0.37
C PHE A 124 21.33 11.92 0.37
N HIS A 125 22.56 12.07 0.84
CA HIS A 125 23.39 10.95 1.24
C HIS A 125 22.86 10.33 2.55
N SER A 126 23.06 9.03 2.72
CA SER A 126 22.58 8.28 3.89
C SER A 126 23.01 8.90 5.23
N HIS A 127 24.26 9.35 5.34
CA HIS A 127 24.80 9.97 6.55
C HIS A 127 24.14 11.32 6.91
N GLU A 128 23.41 11.95 5.99
CA GLU A 128 22.69 13.20 6.24
C GLU A 128 21.32 12.97 6.90
N VAL A 129 20.73 11.79 6.66
CA VAL A 129 19.34 11.47 7.03
C VAL A 129 19.21 10.33 8.04
N VAL A 130 20.03 9.28 7.94
CA VAL A 130 19.99 8.15 8.87
C VAL A 130 20.37 8.60 10.27
N GLY A 131 19.58 8.20 11.25
CA GLY A 131 19.74 8.60 12.66
C GLY A 131 19.16 9.98 13.00
N LYS A 132 18.54 10.69 12.04
CA LYS A 132 17.74 11.88 12.36
C LYS A 132 16.43 11.49 13.02
N ASP A 133 16.01 12.29 13.99
CA ASP A 133 14.75 12.10 14.70
C ASP A 133 13.58 12.09 13.71
N VAL A 134 12.67 11.14 13.90
CA VAL A 134 11.39 11.12 13.20
C VAL A 134 10.43 12.08 13.89
N ILE A 135 9.62 12.77 13.09
CA ILE A 135 8.63 13.72 13.57
C ILE A 135 7.22 13.36 13.07
N ILE A 136 6.23 13.94 13.76
CA ILE A 136 4.84 14.01 13.33
C ILE A 136 4.48 15.50 13.27
N ARG A 137 4.21 16.01 12.07
CA ARG A 137 3.74 17.39 11.87
C ARG A 137 2.30 17.54 12.30
N GLU A 138 2.00 18.62 13.00
CA GLU A 138 0.61 18.96 13.33
C GLU A 138 -0.14 19.43 12.08
N VAL A 139 -1.46 19.21 12.09
CA VAL A 139 -2.35 19.77 11.07
C VAL A 139 -3.16 20.90 11.70
N GLU A 140 -3.07 22.09 11.13
CA GLU A 140 -3.71 23.31 11.61
C GLU A 140 -4.59 23.89 10.49
N ASN A 141 -5.90 24.02 10.73
CA ASN A 141 -6.86 24.49 9.72
C ASN A 141 -6.80 23.74 8.37
N GLY A 142 -6.55 22.42 8.45
CA GLY A 142 -6.40 21.55 7.29
C GLY A 142 -5.13 21.82 6.48
N ARG A 143 -4.07 22.31 7.12
CA ARG A 143 -2.73 22.45 6.55
C ARG A 143 -1.69 21.74 7.39
N ILE A 144 -0.73 21.07 6.76
CA ILE A 144 0.41 20.48 7.47
C ILE A 144 1.35 21.60 7.92
N SER A 145 1.70 21.61 9.20
CA SER A 145 2.53 22.67 9.78
C SER A 145 4.01 22.50 9.43
N GLU A 146 4.62 23.56 8.91
CA GLU A 146 6.05 23.60 8.60
C GLU A 146 6.93 23.64 9.87
N SER A 147 6.41 24.16 10.98
CA SER A 147 7.19 24.42 12.20
C SER A 147 6.65 23.79 13.47
N ASN A 148 5.36 23.43 13.51
CA ASN A 148 4.75 22.76 14.65
C ASN A 148 4.76 21.25 14.40
N TYR A 149 5.60 20.55 15.14
CA TYR A 149 5.72 19.11 15.06
C TYR A 149 6.15 18.54 16.40
N ARG A 150 5.85 17.26 16.60
CA ARG A 150 6.33 16.47 17.73
C ARG A 150 7.43 15.53 17.26
N VAL A 151 8.50 15.44 18.03
CA VAL A 151 9.55 14.43 17.88
C VAL A 151 9.05 13.11 18.47
N THR A 152 9.21 12.01 17.74
CA THR A 152 8.87 10.66 18.21
C THR A 152 10.07 9.99 18.90
N ASP A 153 9.88 8.76 19.39
CA ASP A 153 10.97 7.94 19.93
C ASP A 153 11.78 7.21 18.83
N ASP A 154 11.42 7.40 17.57
CA ASP A 154 12.07 6.76 16.41
C ASP A 154 13.07 7.70 15.73
N ALA A 155 14.00 7.08 15.00
CA ALA A 155 14.91 7.77 14.09
C ALA A 155 14.85 7.13 12.70
N ILE A 156 15.14 7.92 11.65
CA ILE A 156 15.22 7.41 10.28
C ILE A 156 16.26 6.30 10.24
N SER A 157 15.82 5.13 9.79
CA SER A 157 16.62 3.91 9.83
C SER A 157 16.86 3.38 8.42
N THR A 158 17.95 2.64 8.25
CA THR A 158 18.14 1.85 7.04
C THR A 158 17.10 0.74 6.98
N LEU A 159 16.79 0.26 5.77
CA LEU A 159 15.92 -0.89 5.59
C LEU A 159 16.46 -2.13 6.33
N GLU A 160 17.78 -2.32 6.34
CA GLU A 160 18.43 -3.44 7.03
C GLU A 160 18.17 -3.41 8.55
N ASP A 161 18.32 -2.26 9.21
CA ASP A 161 18.07 -2.18 10.66
C ASP A 161 16.63 -2.56 11.01
N ILE A 162 15.67 -2.09 10.20
CA ILE A 162 14.25 -2.40 10.38
C ILE A 162 13.99 -3.89 10.17
N LEU A 163 14.44 -4.46 9.04
CA LEU A 163 14.22 -5.87 8.71
C LEU A 163 14.89 -6.81 9.71
N ASP A 164 16.15 -6.56 10.07
CA ASP A 164 16.91 -7.39 11.01
C ASP A 164 16.28 -7.36 12.41
N THR A 165 15.90 -6.17 12.89
CA THR A 165 15.23 -6.04 14.19
C THR A 165 13.87 -6.75 14.18
N ALA A 166 13.09 -6.54 13.12
CA ALA A 166 11.79 -7.14 12.95
C ALA A 166 11.84 -8.68 12.91
N LEU A 167 12.75 -9.23 12.11
CA LEU A 167 12.94 -10.67 11.95
C LEU A 167 13.57 -11.33 13.19
N ALA A 168 14.34 -10.58 13.99
CA ALA A 168 14.79 -11.06 15.29
C ALA A 168 13.64 -11.25 16.28
N VAL A 169 12.60 -10.39 16.20
CA VAL A 169 11.40 -10.48 17.04
C VAL A 169 10.42 -11.54 16.52
N ASN A 170 10.17 -11.56 15.20
CA ASN A 170 9.33 -12.55 14.56
C ASN A 170 10.02 -13.12 13.30
N PRO A 171 10.73 -14.26 13.41
CA PRO A 171 11.45 -14.85 12.29
C PRO A 171 10.53 -15.45 11.21
N HIS A 172 9.21 -15.45 11.44
CA HIS A 172 8.21 -15.98 10.53
C HIS A 172 7.47 -14.89 9.75
N SER A 173 7.83 -13.62 9.96
CA SER A 173 7.25 -12.52 9.22
C SER A 173 7.66 -12.54 7.74
N THR A 174 6.75 -12.06 6.89
CA THR A 174 6.98 -11.73 5.50
C THR A 174 6.80 -10.23 5.30
N PHE A 175 7.78 -9.62 4.64
CA PHE A 175 7.75 -8.21 4.28
C PHE A 175 7.52 -8.01 2.79
N ILE A 176 6.64 -7.08 2.45
CA ILE A 176 6.47 -6.57 1.10
C ILE A 176 7.07 -5.18 1.09
N LEU A 177 8.15 -4.99 0.36
CA LEU A 177 8.75 -3.67 0.19
C LEU A 177 8.00 -2.95 -0.92
N ASP A 178 7.37 -1.81 -0.64
CA ASP A 178 6.86 -0.93 -1.68
C ASP A 178 8.03 -0.11 -2.23
N GLY A 179 8.55 -0.57 -3.37
CA GLY A 179 9.66 0.05 -4.07
C GLY A 179 9.18 1.15 -5.01
N ARG A 180 9.74 2.35 -4.85
CA ARG A 180 9.49 3.48 -5.74
C ARG A 180 9.78 3.13 -7.20
N GLU A 181 8.99 3.71 -8.11
CA GLU A 181 8.99 3.37 -9.54
C GLU A 181 10.39 3.45 -10.19
N TYR A 182 11.21 4.44 -9.82
CA TYR A 182 12.55 4.65 -10.37
C TYR A 182 13.64 3.79 -9.75
N GLU A 183 13.33 3.09 -8.67
CA GLU A 183 14.32 2.47 -7.78
C GLU A 183 14.14 0.96 -7.70
N ALA A 184 13.03 0.42 -8.20
CA ALA A 184 12.72 -1.00 -8.12
C ALA A 184 13.87 -1.89 -8.64
N HIS A 185 14.43 -1.60 -9.81
CA HIS A 185 15.53 -2.40 -10.37
C HIS A 185 16.81 -2.36 -9.50
N LEU A 186 17.09 -1.23 -8.85
CA LEU A 186 18.20 -1.08 -7.91
C LEU A 186 17.92 -1.85 -6.61
N ILE A 187 16.69 -1.81 -6.11
CA ILE A 187 16.27 -2.56 -4.92
C ILE A 187 16.31 -4.07 -5.19
N VAL A 188 15.93 -4.54 -6.39
CA VAL A 188 16.10 -5.95 -6.79
C VAL A 188 17.57 -6.35 -6.78
N ALA A 189 18.45 -5.54 -7.38
CA ALA A 189 19.88 -5.80 -7.37
C ALA A 189 20.41 -5.86 -5.92
N TRP A 190 20.04 -4.90 -5.08
CA TRP A 190 20.41 -4.89 -3.66
C TRP A 190 19.91 -6.14 -2.90
N LEU A 191 18.62 -6.49 -3.03
CA LEU A 191 18.01 -7.67 -2.39
C LEU A 191 18.69 -8.96 -2.83
N SER A 192 19.15 -9.03 -4.08
CA SER A 192 19.79 -10.24 -4.62
C SER A 192 21.10 -10.63 -3.92
N TYR A 193 21.70 -9.71 -3.16
CA TYR A 193 22.90 -9.95 -2.34
C TYR A 193 22.59 -10.22 -0.87
N LYS A 194 21.31 -10.25 -0.46
CA LYS A 194 20.86 -10.41 0.93
C LYS A 194 20.21 -11.77 1.17
N GLU A 195 21.05 -12.82 1.25
CA GLU A 195 20.58 -14.20 1.38
C GLU A 195 19.69 -14.43 2.62
N GLU A 196 19.94 -13.68 3.70
CA GLU A 196 19.18 -13.68 4.95
C GLU A 196 17.69 -13.32 4.79
N TYR A 197 17.35 -12.62 3.70
CA TYR A 197 15.99 -12.16 3.37
C TYR A 197 15.28 -13.04 2.34
N PHE A 198 15.96 -14.03 1.74
CA PHE A 198 15.34 -14.93 0.78
C PHE A 198 14.17 -15.71 1.40
N GLY A 199 13.03 -15.71 0.72
CA GLY A 199 11.80 -16.36 1.21
C GLY A 199 11.13 -15.64 2.39
N LYS A 200 11.56 -14.41 2.71
CA LYS A 200 10.96 -13.55 3.74
C LYS A 200 10.58 -12.17 3.21
N VAL A 201 11.28 -11.67 2.20
CA VAL A 201 11.05 -10.34 1.65
C VAL A 201 10.69 -10.45 0.17
N ALA A 202 9.68 -9.69 -0.23
CA ALA A 202 9.31 -9.49 -1.62
C ALA A 202 9.31 -8.00 -1.96
N LEU A 203 9.51 -7.67 -3.23
CA LEU A 203 9.43 -6.30 -3.73
C LEU A 203 8.14 -6.11 -4.53
N LEU A 204 7.27 -5.22 -4.05
CA LEU A 204 6.25 -4.57 -4.88
C LEU A 204 6.93 -3.48 -5.71
N PHE A 205 6.63 -3.40 -7.00
CA PHE A 205 7.14 -2.31 -7.83
C PHE A 205 6.11 -1.78 -8.81
N TYR A 206 6.11 -0.47 -8.99
CA TYR A 206 5.26 0.20 -9.96
C TYR A 206 5.81 0.11 -11.37
N THR A 207 4.91 0.00 -12.35
CA THR A 207 5.30 -0.28 -13.74
C THR A 207 5.57 0.99 -14.55
N PHE A 208 5.34 2.19 -13.98
CA PHE A 208 5.36 3.48 -14.68
C PHE A 208 6.65 3.80 -15.45
N LYS A 209 7.78 3.21 -15.06
CA LYS A 209 9.10 3.44 -15.69
C LYS A 209 9.56 2.34 -16.63
N TYR A 210 8.78 1.28 -16.74
CA TYR A 210 9.10 0.12 -17.54
C TYR A 210 8.02 -0.05 -18.60
N HIS A 211 8.38 0.11 -19.87
CA HIS A 211 7.51 -0.10 -21.02
C HIS A 211 6.93 -1.51 -21.05
N ASP A 212 7.74 -2.50 -20.66
CA ASP A 212 7.40 -3.92 -20.62
C ASP A 212 8.32 -4.68 -19.65
N GLY A 213 8.09 -5.99 -19.53
CA GLY A 213 8.92 -6.88 -18.72
C GLY A 213 10.38 -7.00 -19.17
N ASP A 214 10.67 -6.87 -20.47
CA ASP A 214 12.04 -6.95 -21.00
C ASP A 214 12.87 -5.74 -20.55
N GLN A 215 12.28 -4.53 -20.59
CA GLN A 215 12.95 -3.33 -20.12
C GLN A 215 13.19 -3.36 -18.61
N PHE A 216 12.26 -3.90 -17.83
CA PHE A 216 12.48 -4.09 -16.39
C PHE A 216 13.67 -5.02 -16.14
N VAL A 217 13.70 -6.16 -16.81
CA VAL A 217 14.82 -7.11 -16.77
C VAL A 217 16.14 -6.45 -17.13
N ALA A 218 16.19 -5.72 -18.25
CA ALA A 218 17.40 -5.04 -18.70
C ALA A 218 17.88 -3.99 -17.69
N SER A 219 16.95 -3.30 -17.04
CA SER A 219 17.25 -2.31 -15.98
C SER A 219 17.84 -2.99 -14.74
N VAL A 220 17.28 -4.14 -14.33
CA VAL A 220 17.83 -4.95 -13.23
C VAL A 220 19.22 -5.45 -13.57
N GLU A 221 19.44 -6.01 -14.76
CA GLU A 221 20.74 -6.52 -15.20
C GLU A 221 21.80 -5.41 -15.31
N GLY A 222 21.39 -4.22 -15.75
CA GLY A 222 22.24 -3.03 -15.78
C GLY A 222 22.62 -2.50 -14.39
N ALA A 223 21.87 -2.87 -13.35
CA ALA A 223 22.20 -2.58 -11.95
C ALA A 223 23.12 -3.63 -11.30
N GLU A 224 23.67 -4.56 -12.10
CA GLU A 224 24.63 -5.58 -11.68
C GLU A 224 24.13 -6.43 -10.49
N PRO A 225 23.04 -7.20 -10.65
CA PRO A 225 22.47 -8.02 -9.59
C PRO A 225 23.31 -9.29 -9.40
N ASN A 226 23.16 -9.96 -8.25
CA ASN A 226 23.65 -11.32 -8.09
C ASN A 226 23.02 -12.23 -9.14
N SER A 227 23.80 -13.14 -9.74
CA SER A 227 23.35 -14.08 -10.77
C SER A 227 22.11 -14.92 -10.41
N GLY A 228 21.81 -15.11 -9.12
CA GLY A 228 20.63 -15.84 -8.64
C GLY A 228 19.34 -15.02 -8.50
N TRP A 229 19.36 -13.70 -8.79
CA TRP A 229 18.25 -12.79 -8.47
C TRP A 229 16.89 -13.25 -9.01
N ARG A 230 16.86 -13.77 -10.23
CA ARG A 230 15.65 -14.26 -10.92
C ARG A 230 14.88 -15.31 -10.14
N LYS A 231 15.58 -16.10 -9.31
CA LYS A 231 14.99 -17.16 -8.49
C LYS A 231 14.78 -16.70 -7.04
N ASN A 232 15.71 -15.92 -6.51
CA ASN A 232 15.78 -15.65 -5.08
C ASN A 232 14.96 -14.41 -4.65
N VAL A 233 14.77 -13.44 -5.55
CA VAL A 233 14.03 -12.20 -5.24
C VAL A 233 12.58 -12.37 -5.67
N TYR A 234 11.68 -12.36 -4.69
CA TYR A 234 10.24 -12.40 -4.93
C TYR A 234 9.75 -11.03 -5.41
N LEU A 235 8.97 -11.01 -6.48
CA LEU A 235 8.50 -9.80 -7.12
C LEU A 235 6.97 -9.75 -7.23
N MET A 236 6.43 -8.54 -7.10
CA MET A 236 5.02 -8.24 -7.27
C MET A 236 4.85 -6.94 -8.09
N PRO A 237 4.72 -7.01 -9.42
CA PRO A 237 4.41 -5.84 -10.22
C PRO A 237 3.04 -5.27 -9.83
N MET A 238 2.97 -3.95 -9.73
CA MET A 238 1.76 -3.21 -9.46
C MET A 238 1.37 -2.36 -10.67
N ILE A 239 0.21 -2.67 -11.25
CA ILE A 239 -0.35 -1.92 -12.37
C ILE A 239 -1.57 -1.14 -11.92
N PHE A 240 -1.43 0.19 -11.88
CA PHE A 240 -2.53 1.09 -11.54
C PHE A 240 -3.49 1.26 -12.73
N PRO A 241 -4.80 1.49 -12.48
CA PRO A 241 -5.77 1.81 -13.53
C PRO A 241 -5.33 2.98 -14.42
N GLN A 242 -4.85 4.07 -13.83
CA GLN A 242 -4.38 5.25 -14.56
C GLN A 242 -3.16 4.95 -15.41
N GLU A 243 -2.36 3.96 -15.00
CA GLU A 243 -1.21 3.53 -15.77
C GLU A 243 -1.62 2.72 -17.00
N MET A 244 -2.64 1.88 -16.89
CA MET A 244 -3.18 1.15 -18.05
C MET A 244 -3.63 2.13 -19.15
N VAL A 245 -4.16 3.29 -18.78
CA VAL A 245 -4.50 4.38 -19.71
C VAL A 245 -3.26 4.95 -20.40
N ARG A 246 -2.17 5.18 -19.64
CA ARG A 246 -0.90 5.63 -20.21
C ARG A 246 -0.35 4.59 -21.20
N ILE A 247 -0.30 3.32 -20.80
CA ILE A 247 0.18 2.21 -21.64
C ILE A 247 -0.68 2.11 -22.91
N ALA A 248 -2.00 2.26 -22.80
CA ALA A 248 -2.88 2.24 -23.97
C ALA A 248 -2.53 3.35 -24.98
N LYS A 249 -2.26 4.57 -24.48
CA LYS A 249 -1.79 5.68 -25.33
C LYS A 249 -0.44 5.38 -25.97
N ASP A 250 0.50 4.82 -25.21
CA ASP A 250 1.83 4.45 -25.69
C ASP A 250 1.78 3.36 -26.78
N LEU A 251 0.81 2.45 -26.70
CA LEU A 251 0.50 1.44 -27.72
C LEU A 251 -0.26 2.00 -28.94
N GLY A 252 -0.61 3.30 -28.92
CA GLY A 252 -1.24 3.99 -30.05
C GLY A 252 -2.76 3.87 -30.10
N TYR A 253 -3.42 3.42 -29.01
CA TYR A 253 -4.89 3.46 -28.95
C TYR A 253 -5.38 4.91 -28.89
N THR A 254 -6.32 5.24 -29.79
CA THR A 254 -6.91 6.58 -29.91
C THR A 254 -8.28 6.68 -29.26
N GLN A 255 -9.00 5.56 -29.20
CA GLN A 255 -10.22 5.39 -28.42
C GLN A 255 -9.85 4.65 -27.15
N LEU A 256 -9.93 5.33 -26.00
CA LEU A 256 -9.58 4.76 -24.70
C LEU A 256 -10.85 4.17 -24.07
N THR A 257 -11.42 3.14 -24.71
CA THR A 257 -12.53 2.40 -24.10
C THR A 257 -11.99 1.42 -23.06
N THR A 258 -12.89 0.83 -22.26
CA THR A 258 -12.54 -0.20 -21.28
C THR A 258 -11.79 -1.37 -21.92
N ASP A 259 -12.11 -1.75 -23.17
CA ASP A 259 -11.44 -2.83 -23.89
C ASP A 259 -9.97 -2.50 -24.19
N GLU A 260 -9.68 -1.34 -24.79
CA GLU A 260 -8.31 -0.95 -25.11
C GLU A 260 -7.45 -0.75 -23.86
N ILE A 261 -8.02 -0.17 -22.79
CA ILE A 261 -7.30 0.01 -21.53
C ILE A 261 -7.01 -1.35 -20.88
N PHE A 262 -7.96 -2.30 -20.94
CA PHE A 262 -7.76 -3.67 -20.46
C PHE A 262 -6.65 -4.38 -21.26
N GLU A 263 -6.71 -4.34 -22.60
CA GLU A 263 -5.70 -4.98 -23.46
C GLU A 263 -4.30 -4.40 -23.23
N ALA A 264 -4.19 -3.09 -22.97
CA ALA A 264 -2.92 -2.47 -22.61
C ALA A 264 -2.35 -3.00 -21.28
N GLY A 265 -3.17 -3.12 -20.24
CA GLY A 265 -2.72 -3.70 -18.97
C GLY A 265 -2.41 -5.19 -19.09
N LYS A 266 -3.21 -5.94 -19.87
CA LYS A 266 -2.97 -7.34 -20.17
C LYS A 266 -1.64 -7.53 -20.90
N TYR A 267 -1.37 -6.72 -21.93
CA TYR A 267 -0.10 -6.72 -22.65
C TYR A 267 1.09 -6.60 -21.69
N TRP A 268 1.06 -5.61 -20.80
CA TRP A 268 2.16 -5.41 -19.86
C TRP A 268 2.33 -6.62 -18.93
N ILE A 269 1.23 -7.14 -18.36
CA ILE A 269 1.25 -8.34 -17.51
C ILE A 269 1.79 -9.58 -18.26
N ASP A 270 1.40 -9.77 -19.52
CA ASP A 270 1.90 -10.89 -20.31
C ASP A 270 3.42 -10.79 -20.50
N THR A 271 3.94 -9.60 -20.80
CA THR A 271 5.38 -9.40 -21.00
C THR A 271 6.21 -9.65 -19.74
N VAL A 272 5.68 -9.38 -18.54
CA VAL A 272 6.38 -9.66 -17.29
C VAL A 272 6.28 -11.14 -16.91
N LEU A 273 5.13 -11.78 -17.19
CA LEU A 273 4.91 -13.19 -16.86
C LEU A 273 5.64 -14.14 -17.81
N THR A 274 6.08 -13.72 -18.99
CA THR A 274 6.97 -14.50 -19.87
C THR A 274 8.43 -14.48 -19.41
N GLN A 275 8.82 -13.54 -18.55
CA GLN A 275 10.18 -13.48 -18.03
C GLN A 275 10.45 -14.61 -17.04
N ASP A 276 11.68 -15.14 -17.05
CA ASP A 276 12.16 -16.05 -16.01
C ASP A 276 12.49 -15.23 -14.75
N MET A 277 11.45 -14.84 -14.02
CA MET A 277 11.53 -14.10 -12.76
C MET A 277 10.57 -14.73 -11.75
N ASN A 278 10.90 -14.62 -10.46
CA ASN A 278 10.07 -15.11 -9.37
C ASN A 278 8.92 -14.12 -9.04
N ILE A 279 7.98 -14.00 -9.98
CA ILE A 279 6.73 -13.25 -9.79
C ILE A 279 5.77 -14.13 -8.97
N PHE A 280 5.52 -13.75 -7.70
CA PHE A 280 4.59 -14.51 -6.85
C PHE A 280 3.19 -13.92 -6.82
N ALA A 281 3.05 -12.63 -7.08
CA ALA A 281 1.77 -11.93 -7.10
C ALA A 281 1.77 -10.83 -8.17
N VAL A 282 0.58 -10.42 -8.61
CA VAL A 282 0.38 -9.15 -9.35
C VAL A 282 -0.58 -8.30 -8.55
N GLN A 283 -0.29 -7.00 -8.40
CA GLN A 283 -1.17 -6.06 -7.71
C GLN A 283 -1.91 -5.13 -8.70
N THR A 284 -3.20 -4.92 -8.46
CA THR A 284 -3.99 -3.86 -9.11
C THR A 284 -5.07 -3.34 -8.15
N MET A 285 -5.64 -2.17 -8.41
CA MET A 285 -6.57 -1.50 -7.48
C MET A 285 -8.03 -1.76 -7.85
N LEU A 286 -8.80 -2.31 -6.90
CA LEU A 286 -10.20 -2.70 -7.13
C LEU A 286 -11.20 -1.77 -6.43
N SER A 287 -11.98 -1.02 -7.19
CA SER A 287 -13.09 -0.19 -6.67
C SER A 287 -14.47 -0.77 -7.01
N HIS A 288 -14.53 -1.58 -8.07
CA HIS A 288 -15.74 -2.14 -8.67
C HIS A 288 -16.78 -1.12 -9.17
N VAL A 289 -16.39 0.12 -9.42
CA VAL A 289 -17.24 1.08 -10.15
C VAL A 289 -17.21 0.80 -11.65
N SER A 290 -18.26 1.22 -12.35
CA SER A 290 -18.40 1.12 -13.82
C SER A 290 -19.00 2.40 -14.39
N GLU A 291 -18.70 2.71 -15.65
CA GLU A 291 -19.22 3.90 -16.32
C GLU A 291 -20.76 3.97 -16.34
N ASP A 292 -21.44 2.82 -16.23
CA ASP A 292 -22.90 2.72 -16.08
C ASP A 292 -23.46 3.41 -14.82
N GLU A 293 -22.59 3.72 -13.84
CA GLU A 293 -22.95 4.43 -12.60
C GLU A 293 -22.90 5.96 -12.75
N LEU A 294 -22.43 6.48 -13.89
CA LEU A 294 -22.27 7.91 -14.15
C LEU A 294 -23.50 8.53 -14.80
N ASP A 295 -23.76 9.80 -14.46
CA ASP A 295 -24.77 10.63 -15.12
C ASP A 295 -24.28 11.10 -16.51
N ASP A 296 -25.23 11.46 -17.40
CA ASP A 296 -24.95 11.88 -18.79
C ASP A 296 -24.05 13.13 -18.91
N ASP A 297 -23.85 13.89 -17.83
CA ASP A 297 -23.04 15.11 -17.79
C ASP A 297 -21.60 14.91 -17.28
N ALA A 298 -21.18 13.65 -17.03
CA ALA A 298 -19.81 13.34 -16.66
C ALA A 298 -18.80 13.82 -17.71
N THR A 299 -17.69 14.39 -17.24
CA THR A 299 -16.57 14.83 -18.09
C THR A 299 -15.82 13.63 -18.67
N GLU A 300 -15.10 13.83 -19.78
CA GLU A 300 -14.26 12.76 -20.36
C GLU A 300 -13.17 12.28 -19.39
N GLU A 301 -12.67 13.15 -18.50
CA GLU A 301 -11.69 12.76 -17.47
C GLU A 301 -12.31 11.82 -16.44
N GLU A 302 -13.56 12.06 -16.02
CA GLU A 302 -14.31 11.19 -15.12
C GLU A 302 -14.65 9.85 -15.79
N LEU A 303 -15.17 9.89 -17.02
CA LEU A 303 -15.44 8.69 -17.82
C LEU A 303 -14.18 7.83 -17.98
N LEU A 304 -13.05 8.45 -18.31
CA LEU A 304 -11.78 7.75 -18.47
C LEU A 304 -11.29 7.09 -17.17
N ALA A 305 -11.47 7.75 -16.01
CA ALA A 305 -11.14 7.17 -14.72
C ALA A 305 -12.00 5.94 -14.39
N TYR A 306 -13.29 5.98 -14.73
CA TYR A 306 -14.21 4.86 -14.54
C TYR A 306 -13.90 3.69 -15.47
N ARG A 307 -13.66 3.94 -16.76
CA ARG A 307 -13.22 2.92 -17.72
C ARG A 307 -11.93 2.24 -17.29
N ALA A 308 -10.96 3.02 -16.81
CA ALA A 308 -9.71 2.49 -16.27
C ALA A 308 -9.93 1.59 -15.04
N SER A 309 -10.81 2.02 -14.14
CA SER A 309 -11.19 1.25 -12.96
C SER A 309 -11.88 -0.08 -13.32
N GLU A 310 -12.78 -0.06 -14.30
CA GLU A 310 -13.43 -1.26 -14.81
C GLU A 310 -12.42 -2.20 -15.51
N ALA A 311 -11.52 -1.64 -16.32
CA ALA A 311 -10.45 -2.37 -16.97
C ALA A 311 -9.52 -3.06 -15.95
N SER A 312 -9.20 -2.41 -14.83
CA SER A 312 -8.43 -3.02 -13.74
C SER A 312 -9.18 -4.19 -13.09
N THR A 313 -10.51 -4.08 -12.90
CA THR A 313 -11.33 -5.21 -12.45
C THR A 313 -11.26 -6.38 -13.44
N ARG A 314 -11.33 -6.12 -14.75
CA ARG A 314 -11.17 -7.14 -15.79
C ARG A 314 -9.78 -7.77 -15.78
N LEU A 315 -8.73 -6.97 -15.57
CA LEU A 315 -7.35 -7.46 -15.45
C LEU A 315 -7.19 -8.39 -14.25
N ALA A 316 -7.81 -8.08 -13.12
CA ALA A 316 -7.84 -8.97 -11.96
C ALA A 316 -8.53 -10.31 -12.28
N PHE A 317 -9.64 -10.31 -13.01
CA PHE A 317 -10.26 -11.56 -13.48
C PHE A 317 -9.35 -12.35 -14.42
N TYR A 318 -8.69 -11.66 -15.35
CA TYR A 318 -7.71 -12.28 -16.26
C TYR A 318 -6.59 -12.97 -15.48
N ILE A 319 -5.91 -12.23 -14.61
CA ILE A 319 -4.83 -12.78 -13.76
C ILE A 319 -5.35 -13.99 -12.99
N LYS A 320 -6.50 -13.88 -12.32
CA LYS A 320 -6.99 -14.89 -11.38
C LYS A 320 -7.57 -16.14 -12.05
N ARG A 321 -8.21 -15.99 -13.22
CA ARG A 321 -9.09 -17.03 -13.80
C ARG A 321 -8.75 -17.44 -15.22
N ASP A 322 -7.87 -16.73 -15.93
CA ASP A 322 -7.52 -17.11 -17.31
C ASP A 322 -6.79 -18.48 -17.32
N PRO A 323 -7.27 -19.47 -18.10
CA PRO A 323 -6.67 -20.80 -18.13
C PRO A 323 -5.19 -20.81 -18.52
N ASN A 324 -4.77 -19.95 -19.46
CA ASN A 324 -3.38 -19.93 -19.92
C ASN A 324 -2.46 -19.34 -18.85
N VAL A 325 -2.92 -18.27 -18.16
CA VAL A 325 -2.18 -17.71 -17.01
C VAL A 325 -2.06 -18.76 -15.91
N ARG A 326 -3.14 -19.49 -15.61
CA ARG A 326 -3.13 -20.52 -14.56
C ARG A 326 -2.30 -21.75 -14.93
N GLU A 327 -2.23 -22.11 -16.21
CA GLU A 327 -1.36 -23.18 -16.70
C GLU A 327 0.12 -22.77 -16.60
N ALA A 328 0.47 -21.55 -17.04
CA ALA A 328 1.84 -21.05 -17.01
C ALA A 328 2.33 -20.71 -15.59
N ARG A 329 1.44 -20.20 -14.74
CA ARG A 329 1.74 -19.67 -13.40
C ARG A 329 0.67 -20.12 -12.37
N PRO A 330 0.59 -21.42 -12.04
CA PRO A 330 -0.50 -21.98 -11.22
C PRO A 330 -0.60 -21.38 -9.81
N HIS A 331 0.52 -20.90 -9.28
CA HIS A 331 0.62 -20.33 -7.93
C HIS A 331 0.63 -18.80 -7.89
N LEU A 332 0.50 -18.13 -9.04
CA LEU A 332 0.49 -16.66 -9.11
C LEU A 332 -0.70 -16.10 -8.34
N LYS A 333 -0.43 -15.30 -7.33
CA LYS A 333 -1.44 -14.66 -6.49
C LYS A 333 -1.93 -13.36 -7.12
N LEU A 334 -3.15 -12.96 -6.77
CA LEU A 334 -3.66 -11.62 -7.05
C LEU A 334 -3.63 -10.79 -5.76
N SER A 335 -3.00 -9.62 -5.81
CA SER A 335 -2.98 -8.64 -4.73
C SER A 335 -3.82 -7.40 -5.08
N THR A 336 -4.30 -6.71 -4.05
CA THR A 336 -4.90 -5.37 -4.13
C THR A 336 -4.51 -4.57 -2.90
N GLY A 337 -4.66 -3.25 -2.96
CA GLY A 337 -4.58 -2.38 -1.78
C GLY A 337 -5.96 -1.90 -1.32
N THR A 338 -6.13 -1.65 -0.03
CA THR A 338 -7.01 -0.58 0.44
C THR A 338 -6.16 0.66 0.64
N ARG A 339 -6.61 1.79 0.09
CA ARG A 339 -5.85 3.05 0.11
C ARG A 339 -6.62 4.06 0.94
N CYS A 340 -6.31 4.08 2.23
CA CYS A 340 -6.90 5.02 3.19
C CYS A 340 -5.98 6.18 3.50
N TYR A 341 -4.85 6.36 2.77
CA TYR A 341 -4.15 7.63 2.79
C TYR A 341 -5.21 8.70 2.70
N ASP A 342 -4.99 9.74 3.49
CA ASP A 342 -5.66 11.03 3.48
C ASP A 342 -6.22 11.30 4.88
N PHE A 343 -6.05 12.55 5.30
CA PHE A 343 -6.64 13.05 6.53
C PHE A 343 -7.85 13.90 6.22
N THR A 344 -8.75 14.00 7.18
CA THR A 344 -9.83 14.98 7.11
C THR A 344 -9.61 16.05 8.17
N ALA A 345 -9.93 17.29 7.80
CA ALA A 345 -9.82 18.42 8.71
C ALA A 345 -10.96 19.41 8.43
N VAL A 346 -11.32 20.18 9.45
CA VAL A 346 -12.27 21.29 9.30
C VAL A 346 -11.51 22.53 8.85
N ARG A 347 -11.95 23.12 7.74
CA ARG A 347 -11.45 24.38 7.20
C ARG A 347 -12.64 25.25 6.81
N ASP A 348 -12.67 26.49 7.29
CA ASP A 348 -13.76 27.44 7.05
C ASP A 348 -15.16 26.86 7.39
N GLY A 349 -15.24 26.09 8.49
CA GLY A 349 -16.46 25.44 8.96
C GLY A 349 -16.93 24.26 8.09
N ARG A 350 -16.12 23.80 7.15
CA ARG A 350 -16.40 22.62 6.30
C ARG A 350 -15.37 21.55 6.52
N ARG A 351 -15.83 20.30 6.63
CA ARG A 351 -14.95 19.14 6.63
C ARG A 351 -14.47 18.87 5.21
N LEU A 352 -13.16 18.83 5.03
CA LEU A 352 -12.48 18.56 3.78
C LEU A 352 -11.60 17.33 3.92
N GLU A 353 -11.31 16.68 2.80
CA GLU A 353 -10.44 15.51 2.70
C GLU A 353 -9.18 15.88 1.92
N PHE A 354 -8.02 15.45 2.41
CA PHE A 354 -6.71 15.84 1.88
C PHE A 354 -5.82 14.64 1.72
N HIS A 355 -5.13 14.55 0.58
CA HIS A 355 -4.03 13.61 0.42
C HIS A 355 -2.68 14.27 0.67
N ASN A 356 -1.68 13.45 1.01
CA ASN A 356 -0.30 13.90 1.03
C ASN A 356 0.24 13.84 -0.40
N ASP A 357 0.72 14.96 -0.92
CA ASP A 357 1.39 15.01 -2.20
C ASP A 357 2.72 14.23 -2.11
N PHE A 358 2.92 13.27 -3.02
CA PHE A 358 4.08 12.37 -2.95
C PHE A 358 5.42 13.07 -3.10
N PHE A 359 5.47 14.20 -3.79
CA PHE A 359 6.73 14.92 -4.08
C PHE A 359 7.10 15.89 -2.97
N THR A 360 6.10 16.55 -2.38
CA THR A 360 6.28 17.64 -1.41
C THR A 360 5.92 17.22 0.02
N GLY A 361 5.21 16.12 0.22
CA GLY A 361 4.70 15.70 1.53
C GLY A 361 3.67 16.66 2.14
N MET A 362 3.24 17.67 1.38
CA MET A 362 2.26 18.67 1.76
C MET A 362 0.85 18.19 1.53
N GLU A 363 -0.13 18.83 2.16
CA GLU A 363 -1.52 18.53 1.91
C GLU A 363 -1.98 19.00 0.52
N SER A 364 -2.81 18.18 -0.12
CA SER A 364 -3.47 18.49 -1.37
C SER A 364 -4.95 18.11 -1.27
N PRO A 365 -5.90 19.03 -1.56
CA PRO A 365 -7.32 18.70 -1.51
C PRO A 365 -7.65 17.51 -2.43
N ARG A 366 -8.49 16.59 -1.96
CA ARG A 366 -9.03 15.51 -2.79
C ARG A 366 -9.88 16.04 -3.94
N GLU A 367 -10.04 15.19 -4.94
CA GLU A 367 -10.98 15.39 -6.04
C GLU A 367 -12.40 15.54 -5.47
N THR A 368 -13.11 16.63 -5.83
CA THR A 368 -14.50 16.87 -5.40
C THR A 368 -15.53 16.37 -6.42
N ASP A 369 -15.06 16.00 -7.61
CA ASP A 369 -15.84 15.50 -8.73
C ASP A 369 -16.17 13.99 -8.58
N LEU A 370 -16.70 13.34 -9.63
CA LEU A 370 -17.18 11.96 -9.54
C LEU A 370 -16.05 10.94 -9.25
N ARG A 371 -14.77 11.28 -9.48
CA ARG A 371 -13.63 10.42 -9.17
C ARG A 371 -13.48 10.14 -7.67
N ARG A 372 -14.07 10.97 -6.80
CA ARG A 372 -14.10 10.75 -5.36
C ARG A 372 -14.70 9.38 -4.99
N TYR A 373 -15.65 8.87 -5.77
CA TYR A 373 -16.27 7.57 -5.51
C TYR A 373 -15.29 6.41 -5.73
N ILE A 374 -14.46 6.48 -6.76
CA ILE A 374 -13.36 5.51 -6.97
C ILE A 374 -12.44 5.51 -5.76
N ARG A 375 -12.06 6.69 -5.27
CA ARG A 375 -11.17 6.84 -4.12
C ARG A 375 -11.79 6.32 -2.83
N HIS A 376 -13.04 6.68 -2.54
CA HIS A 376 -13.77 6.16 -1.37
C HIS A 376 -13.84 4.63 -1.40
N ARG A 377 -14.10 4.04 -2.57
CA ARG A 377 -14.10 2.58 -2.75
C ARG A 377 -12.72 1.96 -2.47
N TYR A 378 -11.63 2.55 -2.97
CA TYR A 378 -10.28 2.09 -2.63
C TYR A 378 -9.99 2.21 -1.12
N GLY A 379 -10.49 3.24 -0.44
CA GLY A 379 -10.31 3.44 1.00
C GLY A 379 -11.30 2.67 1.89
N THR A 380 -12.19 1.84 1.32
CA THR A 380 -13.18 1.10 2.12
C THR A 380 -12.75 -0.36 2.28
N PRO A 381 -12.43 -0.82 3.51
CA PRO A 381 -12.22 -2.24 3.79
C PRO A 381 -13.38 -3.10 3.30
N GLY A 382 -13.08 -4.27 2.76
CA GLY A 382 -14.07 -5.18 2.19
C GLY A 382 -14.47 -4.91 0.75
N VAL A 383 -14.31 -3.69 0.21
CA VAL A 383 -14.63 -3.42 -1.20
C VAL A 383 -13.80 -4.31 -2.14
N PRO A 384 -12.47 -4.44 -1.99
CA PRO A 384 -11.70 -5.33 -2.85
C PRO A 384 -12.09 -6.81 -2.69
N LEU A 385 -12.77 -7.18 -1.60
CA LEU A 385 -13.19 -8.55 -1.27
C LEU A 385 -14.57 -8.92 -1.81
N LEU A 386 -15.32 -7.97 -2.41
CA LEU A 386 -16.71 -8.19 -2.84
C LEU A 386 -16.89 -9.33 -3.85
N ARG A 387 -15.86 -9.60 -4.67
CA ARG A 387 -15.90 -10.64 -5.73
C ARG A 387 -15.05 -11.88 -5.43
N ASP A 388 -14.55 -12.02 -4.21
CA ASP A 388 -13.67 -13.13 -3.79
C ASP A 388 -12.50 -13.35 -4.78
N LEU A 389 -11.92 -12.24 -5.25
CA LEU A 389 -10.84 -12.23 -6.23
C LEU A 389 -9.43 -12.24 -5.61
N PRO A 390 -9.07 -11.28 -4.74
CA PRO A 390 -7.70 -11.16 -4.26
C PRO A 390 -7.32 -12.30 -3.33
N ASP A 391 -6.08 -12.75 -3.45
CA ASP A 391 -5.39 -13.61 -2.50
C ASP A 391 -4.67 -12.79 -1.42
N LEU A 392 -4.28 -11.54 -1.73
CA LEU A 392 -3.68 -10.61 -0.78
C LEU A 392 -4.38 -9.26 -0.78
N VAL A 393 -4.49 -8.63 0.38
CA VAL A 393 -4.91 -7.24 0.55
C VAL A 393 -3.90 -6.51 1.41
N ILE A 394 -3.19 -5.53 0.84
CA ILE A 394 -2.38 -4.58 1.61
C ILE A 394 -3.32 -3.50 2.16
N SER A 395 -3.41 -3.37 3.48
CA SER A 395 -4.48 -2.59 4.11
C SER A 395 -4.00 -1.67 5.22
N ASP A 396 -4.36 -0.39 5.12
CA ASP A 396 -4.28 0.60 6.20
C ASP A 396 -5.16 0.25 7.41
N ARG A 397 -6.15 -0.63 7.19
CA ARG A 397 -7.19 -0.99 8.15
C ARG A 397 -7.33 -2.50 8.22
N SER A 398 -6.20 -3.19 8.34
CA SER A 398 -6.12 -4.64 8.26
C SER A 398 -7.10 -5.35 9.20
N GLU A 399 -7.33 -4.80 10.40
CA GLU A 399 -8.27 -5.38 11.36
C GLU A 399 -9.72 -5.32 10.87
N ASP A 400 -10.11 -4.25 10.18
CA ASP A 400 -11.45 -4.11 9.61
C ASP A 400 -11.66 -5.14 8.48
N ASP A 401 -10.70 -5.32 7.58
CA ASP A 401 -10.74 -6.35 6.53
C ASP A 401 -10.83 -7.76 7.13
N MET A 402 -9.98 -8.05 8.12
CA MET A 402 -9.97 -9.35 8.80
C MET A 402 -11.26 -9.63 9.57
N ALA A 403 -11.83 -8.63 10.25
CA ALA A 403 -13.10 -8.75 10.95
C ALA A 403 -14.28 -8.94 9.97
N LEU A 404 -14.27 -8.23 8.84
CA LEU A 404 -15.24 -8.42 7.77
C LEU A 404 -15.23 -9.86 7.24
N LEU A 405 -14.04 -10.41 7.00
CA LEU A 405 -13.88 -11.80 6.56
C LEU A 405 -14.40 -12.80 7.60
N ALA A 406 -14.13 -12.56 8.89
CA ALA A 406 -14.65 -13.39 9.97
C ALA A 406 -16.19 -13.38 10.05
N TRP A 407 -16.82 -12.20 9.93
CA TRP A 407 -18.28 -12.08 9.88
C TRP A 407 -18.88 -12.71 8.61
N LYS A 408 -18.23 -12.53 7.45
CA LYS A 408 -18.64 -13.17 6.19
C LYS A 408 -18.63 -14.70 6.33
N ARG A 409 -17.60 -15.28 6.96
CA ARG A 409 -17.52 -16.72 7.25
C ARG A 409 -18.63 -17.20 8.19
N ALA A 410 -19.10 -16.34 9.09
CA ALA A 410 -20.25 -16.60 9.96
C ALA A 410 -21.62 -16.40 9.26
N GLY A 411 -21.63 -16.05 7.97
CA GLY A 411 -22.85 -15.82 7.19
C GLY A 411 -23.50 -14.46 7.44
N ILE A 412 -22.77 -13.51 8.03
CA ILE A 412 -23.29 -12.17 8.39
C ILE A 412 -22.56 -11.12 7.56
N VAL A 413 -23.33 -10.31 6.82
CA VAL A 413 -22.80 -9.18 6.09
C VAL A 413 -22.65 -7.98 7.03
N ARG A 414 -21.45 -7.41 7.04
CA ARG A 414 -21.11 -6.17 7.72
C ARG A 414 -20.51 -5.21 6.70
N GLU A 415 -20.47 -3.94 7.08
CA GLU A 415 -19.83 -2.90 6.28
C GLU A 415 -18.91 -2.06 7.16
N VAL A 416 -18.06 -1.29 6.51
CA VAL A 416 -17.14 -0.37 7.15
C VAL A 416 -17.39 1.01 6.56
N ASP A 417 -17.42 2.03 7.42
CA ASP A 417 -17.47 3.42 6.94
C ASP A 417 -16.07 3.81 6.47
N TRP A 418 -15.98 4.29 5.23
CA TRP A 418 -14.75 4.79 4.63
C TRP A 418 -14.19 6.04 5.34
N ARG A 419 -15.03 6.76 6.11
CA ARG A 419 -14.65 7.98 6.85
C ARG A 419 -13.84 7.73 8.12
N THR A 420 -13.72 6.47 8.53
CA THR A 420 -12.98 6.03 9.72
C THR A 420 -11.65 5.42 9.22
N PRO A 421 -10.47 5.48 9.88
CA PRO A 421 -10.34 5.16 11.30
C PRO A 421 -9.13 5.72 12.09
N HIS A 422 -8.60 6.93 11.83
CA HIS A 422 -7.68 7.70 12.74
C HIS A 422 -6.95 8.88 12.03
N LEU A 423 -7.47 9.36 10.90
CA LEU A 423 -6.92 10.55 10.23
C LEU A 423 -7.91 11.72 10.24
N ASP A 424 -8.95 11.64 11.06
CA ASP A 424 -9.83 12.76 11.37
C ASP A 424 -9.14 13.68 12.37
N VAL A 425 -8.51 14.74 11.86
CA VAL A 425 -7.83 15.76 12.65
C VAL A 425 -8.87 16.58 13.41
N TYR A 426 -8.72 16.68 14.72
CA TYR A 426 -9.57 17.53 15.55
C TYR A 426 -9.23 19.00 15.33
N SER A 427 -10.23 19.87 15.26
CA SER A 427 -9.96 21.31 15.24
C SER A 427 -9.47 21.74 16.62
N SER A 428 -8.60 22.75 16.65
CA SER A 428 -8.13 23.38 17.90
C SER A 428 -9.26 24.04 18.70
N ASP A 429 -10.41 24.28 18.06
CA ASP A 429 -11.51 25.07 18.59
C ASP A 429 -12.69 24.22 19.12
N ASP A 430 -12.63 22.88 19.00
CA ASP A 430 -13.68 21.93 19.45
C ASP A 430 -13.56 21.54 20.94
N ASP A 431 -13.30 22.50 21.83
CA ASP A 431 -13.35 22.33 23.30
C ASP A 431 -14.72 22.62 23.91
#